data_AF-A0A512L9E1-F1
#
_entry.id   AF-A0A512L9E1-F1
#
_cell.length_a   1.000
_cell.length_b   1.000
_cell.length_c   1.000
_cell.angle_alpha   90.00
_cell.angle_beta   90.00
_cell.angle_gamma   90.00
#
_symmetry.space_group_name_H-M   'P 1'
#
loop_
_entity.id
_entity.type
_entity.pdbx_description
1 polymer ?
#
loop_
_entity_poly.entity_id
_entity_poly.type
_entity_poly.pdbx_seq_one_letter_code
_entity_poly.pdbx_strand_id
1 'polypeptide(L)'
;MSRWFWIGGLGLVILLVLLVWGVITGVGLVTDRLPQWLAGGKQIAAQPMQKAEEMLPGLKERVKALVPPELGQKVEEWVPGAALPRQDVGGEDITGIPRFPGMVRVAFAIQEQKRHVTYKGETGFAEVIAFYAREMATRGFTKEVTAASPTEETHVYAKGNSRIALKLVKTARLGMEMTEVEVREL
;
A
#
# COMPACT_ATOMS: atom_id res chain seq x y z
N MET A 1 0.84 36.14 -45.72
CA MET A 1 0.85 35.06 -44.71
C MET A 1 1.13 35.66 -43.33
N SER A 2 0.63 35.07 -42.24
CA SER A 2 1.00 35.36 -40.83
C SER A 2 0.14 36.38 -40.05
N ARG A 3 -1.16 36.10 -39.85
CA ARG A 3 -1.93 36.65 -38.71
C ARG A 3 -2.77 35.61 -37.95
N TRP A 4 -2.92 34.39 -38.49
CA TRP A 4 -3.77 33.34 -37.90
C TRP A 4 -3.03 32.43 -36.91
N PHE A 5 -1.70 32.27 -37.02
CA PHE A 5 -0.91 31.42 -36.12
C PHE A 5 -0.72 31.98 -34.70
N TRP A 6 -0.90 33.30 -34.51
CA TRP A 6 -0.71 33.95 -33.21
C TRP A 6 -1.81 33.64 -32.20
N ILE A 7 -3.04 33.40 -32.66
CA ILE A 7 -4.20 33.16 -31.78
C ILE A 7 -4.17 31.72 -31.24
N GLY A 8 -3.73 30.76 -32.04
CA GLY A 8 -3.56 29.36 -31.60
C GLY A 8 -2.41 29.17 -30.61
N GLY A 9 -1.29 29.88 -30.81
CA GLY A 9 -0.14 29.83 -29.90
C GLY A 9 -0.43 30.46 -28.54
N LEU A 10 -1.12 31.61 -28.51
CA LEU A 10 -1.44 32.30 -27.25
C LEU A 10 -2.45 31.52 -26.40
N GLY A 11 -3.44 30.87 -27.03
CA GLY A 11 -4.39 30.00 -26.35
C GLY A 11 -3.72 28.79 -25.69
N LEU A 12 -2.74 28.18 -26.37
CA LEU A 12 -2.01 27.04 -25.83
C LEU A 12 -1.15 27.42 -24.62
N VAL A 13 -0.51 28.59 -24.66
CA VAL A 13 0.31 29.08 -23.53
C VAL A 13 -0.57 29.37 -22.30
N ILE A 14 -1.74 30.00 -22.50
CA ILE A 14 -2.68 30.25 -21.39
C ILE A 14 -3.19 28.92 -20.79
N LEU A 15 -3.48 27.92 -21.64
CA LEU A 15 -3.94 26.60 -21.18
C LEU A 15 -2.85 25.84 -20.42
N LEU A 16 -1.59 25.93 -20.86
CA LEU A 16 -0.45 25.34 -20.16
C LEU A 16 -0.19 26.02 -18.81
N VAL A 17 -0.30 27.35 -18.72
CA VAL A 17 -0.19 28.10 -17.47
C VAL A 17 -1.31 27.71 -16.49
N LEU A 18 -2.54 27.55 -16.98
CA LEU A 18 -3.67 27.10 -16.16
C LEU A 18 -3.50 25.64 -15.69
N LEU A 19 -2.98 24.75 -16.53
CA LEU A 19 -2.69 23.37 -16.14
C LEU A 19 -1.61 23.29 -15.06
N VAL A 20 -0.52 24.04 -15.22
CA VAL A 20 0.55 24.11 -14.22
C VAL A 20 0.03 24.69 -12.90
N TRP A 21 -0.80 25.73 -12.95
CA TRP A 21 -1.42 26.30 -11.75
C TRP A 21 -2.44 25.34 -11.08
N GLY A 22 -3.22 24.60 -11.87
CA GLY A 22 -4.16 23.59 -11.38
C GLY A 22 -3.47 22.44 -10.64
N VAL A 23 -2.29 22.02 -11.11
CA VAL A 23 -1.48 21.01 -10.42
C VAL A 23 -0.92 21.55 -9.09
N ILE A 24 -0.45 22.80 -9.05
CA ILE A 24 0.10 23.40 -7.82
C ILE A 24 -0.99 23.61 -6.75
N THR A 25 -2.19 24.02 -7.16
CA THR A 25 -3.34 24.22 -6.25
C THR A 25 -4.01 22.91 -5.84
N GLY A 26 -4.02 21.90 -6.71
CA GLY A 26 -4.56 20.57 -6.40
C GLY A 26 -3.75 19.79 -5.36
N VAL A 27 -2.41 19.95 -5.37
CA VAL A 27 -1.53 19.25 -4.41
C VAL A 27 -1.72 19.78 -2.98
N GLY A 28 -1.84 21.09 -2.79
CA GLY A 28 -2.06 21.70 -1.46
C GLY A 28 -3.39 21.31 -0.82
N LEU A 29 -4.45 21.17 -1.63
CA LEU A 29 -5.80 20.84 -1.13
C LEU A 29 -5.93 19.38 -0.68
N VAL A 30 -5.14 18.47 -1.23
CA VAL A 30 -5.07 17.06 -0.82
C VAL A 30 -4.20 16.90 0.43
N THR A 31 -3.08 17.63 0.54
CA THR A 31 -2.21 17.54 1.72
C THR A 31 -2.76 18.23 2.97
N ASP A 32 -3.52 19.32 2.84
CA ASP A 32 -4.11 20.04 3.99
C ASP A 32 -5.41 19.37 4.51
N ARG A 33 -6.07 18.54 3.69
CA ARG A 33 -7.29 17.80 4.05
C ARG A 33 -7.06 16.39 4.62
N LEU A 34 -5.89 15.79 4.38
CA LEU A 34 -5.52 14.51 4.99
C LEU A 34 -5.39 14.55 6.53
N PRO A 35 -4.72 15.53 7.17
CA PRO A 35 -4.52 15.52 8.62
C PRO A 35 -5.82 15.73 9.39
N GLN A 36 -6.80 16.46 8.84
CA GLN A 36 -8.12 16.66 9.46
C GLN A 36 -9.02 15.41 9.40
N TRP A 37 -8.92 14.60 8.33
CA TRP A 37 -9.59 13.29 8.27
C TRP A 37 -8.94 12.25 9.18
N LEU A 38 -7.61 12.25 9.29
CA LEU A 38 -6.86 11.37 10.20
C LEU A 38 -6.99 11.78 11.67
N ALA A 39 -7.16 13.08 11.96
CA ALA A 39 -7.49 13.57 13.31
C ALA A 39 -8.89 13.14 13.76
N GLY A 40 -9.87 13.10 12.84
CA GLY A 40 -11.20 12.55 13.10
C GLY A 40 -11.19 11.05 13.44
N GLY A 41 -10.25 10.29 12.86
CA GLY A 41 -10.07 8.86 13.16
C GLY A 41 -9.54 8.57 14.58
N LYS A 42 -8.80 9.49 15.20
CA LYS A 42 -8.30 9.32 16.58
C LYS A 42 -9.40 9.45 17.65
N GLN A 43 -10.49 10.17 17.37
CA GLN A 43 -11.61 10.29 18.32
C GLN A 43 -12.58 9.10 18.29
N ILE A 44 -12.60 8.33 17.20
CA ILE A 44 -13.48 7.15 17.06
C ILE A 44 -12.87 5.91 17.73
N ALA A 45 -11.54 5.84 17.86
CA ALA A 45 -10.86 4.71 18.50
C ALA A 45 -11.03 4.63 20.03
N ALA A 46 -11.57 5.67 20.67
CA ALA A 46 -11.66 5.76 22.13
C ALA A 46 -13.10 5.68 22.69
N GLN A 47 -14.13 5.49 21.86
CA GLN A 47 -15.48 5.28 22.38
C GLN A 47 -15.77 3.79 22.60
N PRO A 48 -16.21 3.38 23.80
CA PRO A 48 -16.50 1.98 24.10
C PRO A 48 -17.64 1.50 23.20
N MET A 49 -17.48 0.32 22.59
CA MET A 49 -18.44 -0.37 21.72
C MET A 49 -19.89 -0.40 22.26
N GLN A 50 -20.08 -0.23 23.56
CA GLN A 50 -21.37 -0.20 24.25
C GLN A 50 -22.29 0.95 23.77
N LYS A 51 -21.74 2.13 23.46
CA LYS A 51 -22.56 3.30 23.07
C LYS A 51 -23.09 3.21 21.63
N ALA A 52 -22.39 2.47 20.76
CA ALA A 52 -22.84 2.21 19.39
C ALA A 52 -24.01 1.20 19.34
N GLU A 53 -24.08 0.30 20.33
CA GLU A 53 -25.13 -0.71 20.45
C GLU A 53 -26.45 -0.09 20.96
N GLU A 54 -26.38 0.95 21.78
CA GLU A 54 -27.54 1.75 22.23
C GLU A 54 -28.15 2.60 21.12
N MET A 55 -27.32 3.14 20.21
CA MET A 55 -27.80 4.06 19.16
C MET A 55 -28.42 3.34 17.95
N LEU A 56 -27.99 2.11 17.67
CA LEU A 56 -28.45 1.30 16.53
C LEU A 56 -28.57 -0.17 16.93
N PRO A 57 -29.68 -0.59 17.55
CA PRO A 57 -29.90 -1.98 17.93
C PRO A 57 -29.89 -2.87 16.68
N GLY A 58 -29.06 -3.92 16.71
CA GLY A 58 -28.90 -4.86 15.58
C GLY A 58 -27.73 -4.57 14.65
N LEU A 59 -26.86 -3.60 14.96
CA LEU A 59 -25.63 -3.38 14.18
C LEU A 59 -24.72 -4.63 14.18
N LYS A 60 -24.57 -5.33 15.32
CA LYS A 60 -23.81 -6.60 15.38
C LYS A 60 -24.39 -7.69 14.47
N GLU A 61 -25.71 -7.85 14.47
CA GLU A 61 -26.41 -8.82 13.62
C GLU A 61 -26.23 -8.49 12.14
N ARG A 62 -26.36 -7.21 11.76
CA ARG A 62 -26.15 -6.75 10.37
C ARG A 62 -24.70 -6.87 9.93
N VAL A 63 -23.74 -6.56 10.81
CA VAL A 63 -22.32 -6.75 10.52
C VAL A 63 -22.00 -8.24 10.36
N LYS A 64 -22.56 -9.11 11.19
CA LYS A 64 -22.41 -10.56 11.06
C LYS A 64 -23.04 -11.12 9.78
N ALA A 65 -24.09 -10.48 9.27
CA ALA A 65 -24.75 -10.83 8.00
C ALA A 65 -24.03 -10.26 6.76
N LEU A 66 -23.32 -9.12 6.90
CA LEU A 66 -22.58 -8.46 5.82
C LEU A 66 -21.11 -8.85 5.74
N VAL A 67 -20.57 -9.52 6.76
CA VAL A 67 -19.22 -10.04 6.78
C VAL A 67 -19.27 -11.52 6.39
N PRO A 68 -18.85 -11.88 5.15
CA PRO A 68 -18.56 -13.27 4.81
C PRO A 68 -17.69 -13.91 5.90
N PRO A 69 -17.92 -15.17 6.30
CA PRO A 69 -17.09 -15.84 7.31
C PRO A 69 -15.59 -15.86 6.95
N GLU A 70 -15.26 -15.67 5.68
CA GLU A 70 -13.90 -15.51 5.14
C GLU A 70 -13.23 -14.18 5.55
N LEU A 71 -14.00 -13.14 5.86
CA LEU A 71 -13.50 -11.85 6.34
C LEU A 71 -13.39 -11.80 7.87
N GLY A 72 -14.19 -12.59 8.60
CA GLY A 72 -14.11 -12.69 10.07
C GLY A 72 -12.80 -13.29 10.58
N GLN A 73 -12.15 -14.16 9.79
CA GLN A 73 -10.82 -14.70 10.09
C GLN A 73 -9.67 -13.78 9.65
N LYS A 74 -9.95 -12.73 8.87
CA LYS A 74 -8.96 -11.81 8.29
C LYS A 74 -8.66 -10.59 9.15
N VAL A 75 -9.46 -10.34 10.18
CA VAL A 75 -9.39 -9.11 10.99
C VAL A 75 -8.47 -9.24 12.22
N GLU A 76 -8.22 -10.46 12.72
CA GLU A 76 -7.34 -10.65 13.89
C GLU A 76 -5.84 -10.51 13.59
N GLU A 77 -5.43 -10.49 12.32
CA GLU A 77 -4.01 -10.49 11.93
C GLU A 77 -3.45 -9.10 11.55
N TRP A 78 -4.31 -8.08 11.44
CA TRP A 78 -3.94 -6.70 11.08
C TRP A 78 -3.74 -5.77 12.28
N VAL A 79 -3.47 -6.32 13.46
CA VAL A 79 -3.11 -5.52 14.64
C VAL A 79 -1.60 -5.26 14.61
N PRO A 80 -1.15 -3.99 14.58
CA PRO A 80 0.25 -3.65 14.83
C PRO A 80 0.71 -4.27 16.17
N GLY A 81 1.63 -5.25 16.11
CA GLY A 81 2.13 -5.97 17.28
C GLY A 81 1.64 -7.42 17.46
N ALA A 82 0.69 -7.89 16.62
CA ALA A 82 0.29 -9.29 16.58
C ALA A 82 1.48 -10.23 16.33
N ALA A 83 1.37 -11.47 16.82
CA ALA A 83 2.42 -12.46 16.60
C ALA A 83 2.57 -12.80 15.13
N LEU A 84 3.83 -12.88 14.67
CA LEU A 84 4.11 -13.54 13.40
C LEU A 84 3.51 -14.94 13.44
N PRO A 85 2.72 -15.33 12.43
CA PRO A 85 2.28 -16.70 12.33
C PRO A 85 3.50 -17.62 12.21
N ARG A 86 3.40 -18.81 12.82
CA ARG A 86 4.50 -19.79 12.83
C ARG A 86 4.71 -20.46 11.47
N GLN A 87 3.72 -20.38 10.59
CA GLN A 87 3.68 -20.99 9.27
C GLN A 87 3.01 -20.02 8.31
N ASP A 88 3.26 -20.19 7.01
CA ASP A 88 2.62 -19.40 5.98
C ASP A 88 1.09 -19.53 6.07
N VAL A 89 0.39 -18.40 5.92
CA VAL A 89 -1.03 -18.45 5.59
C VAL A 89 -1.22 -19.05 4.18
N GLY A 90 -2.43 -19.51 3.89
CA GLY A 90 -2.78 -20.12 2.60
C GLY A 90 -2.42 -19.25 1.39
N GLY A 91 -2.34 -19.87 0.21
CA GLY A 91 -1.97 -19.22 -1.04
C GLY A 91 -0.57 -19.61 -1.53
N GLU A 92 -0.06 -18.85 -2.49
CA GLU A 92 1.21 -19.11 -3.16
C GLU A 92 2.03 -17.83 -3.29
N ASP A 93 3.34 -17.99 -3.51
CA ASP A 93 4.21 -16.86 -3.82
C ASP A 93 4.01 -16.38 -5.26
N ILE A 94 4.25 -15.09 -5.49
CA ILE A 94 4.16 -14.54 -6.84
C ILE A 94 5.28 -15.16 -7.69
N THR A 95 4.89 -15.83 -8.78
CA THR A 95 5.81 -16.55 -9.66
C THR A 95 6.91 -15.62 -10.17
N GLY A 96 8.17 -16.04 -10.01
CA GLY A 96 9.33 -15.28 -10.46
C GLY A 96 9.80 -14.17 -9.52
N ILE A 97 9.10 -13.95 -8.40
CA ILE A 97 9.49 -12.99 -7.36
C ILE A 97 10.04 -13.77 -6.16
N PRO A 98 11.35 -13.65 -5.84
CA PRO A 98 11.92 -14.38 -4.73
C PRO A 98 11.46 -13.78 -3.40
N ARG A 99 11.16 -14.65 -2.44
CA ARG A 99 10.89 -14.26 -1.06
C ARG A 99 12.21 -14.05 -0.32
N PHE A 100 12.29 -12.99 0.50
CA PHE A 100 13.44 -12.82 1.40
C PHE A 100 13.50 -13.98 2.41
N PRO A 101 14.68 -14.62 2.62
CA PRO A 101 14.83 -15.74 3.55
C PRO A 101 14.37 -15.40 4.98
N GLY A 102 13.59 -16.29 5.59
CA GLY A 102 13.11 -16.11 6.96
C GLY A 102 11.83 -15.26 7.11
N MET A 103 11.27 -14.75 6.00
CA MET A 103 9.93 -14.13 6.03
C MET A 103 8.83 -15.18 5.86
N VAL A 104 7.74 -14.98 6.59
CA VAL A 104 6.51 -15.79 6.54
C VAL A 104 5.45 -15.03 5.77
N ARG A 105 4.66 -15.74 4.96
CA ARG A 105 3.49 -15.15 4.29
C ARG A 105 2.40 -14.95 5.33
N VAL A 106 1.99 -13.69 5.51
CA VAL A 106 0.98 -13.27 6.48
C VAL A 106 -0.32 -12.83 5.82
N ALA A 107 -0.32 -12.60 4.50
CA ALA A 107 -1.54 -12.37 3.75
C ALA A 107 -1.42 -12.86 2.31
N PHE A 108 -2.55 -13.33 1.77
CA PHE A 108 -2.73 -13.65 0.37
C PHE A 108 -4.12 -13.19 -0.09
N ALA A 109 -4.18 -12.59 -1.27
CA ALA A 109 -5.43 -12.24 -1.93
C ALA A 109 -5.26 -12.28 -3.45
N ILE A 110 -6.38 -12.52 -4.13
CA ILE A 110 -6.51 -12.31 -5.57
C ILE A 110 -7.59 -11.26 -5.76
N GLN A 111 -7.25 -10.16 -6.41
CA GLN A 111 -8.17 -9.06 -6.71
C GLN A 111 -8.04 -8.75 -8.20
N GLU A 112 -9.15 -8.74 -8.94
CA GLU A 112 -9.14 -8.45 -10.38
C GLU A 112 -8.13 -9.31 -11.18
N GLN A 113 -8.05 -10.61 -10.85
CA GLN A 113 -7.08 -11.58 -11.41
C GLN A 113 -5.59 -11.28 -11.09
N LYS A 114 -5.31 -10.28 -10.25
CA LYS A 114 -3.97 -9.94 -9.80
C LYS A 114 -3.72 -10.48 -8.40
N ARG A 115 -2.57 -11.12 -8.21
CA ARG A 115 -2.15 -11.64 -6.91
C ARG A 115 -1.57 -10.53 -6.06
N HIS A 116 -1.85 -10.65 -4.77
CA HIS A 116 -1.36 -9.77 -3.73
C HIS A 116 -0.90 -10.62 -2.54
N VAL A 117 0.36 -10.48 -2.16
CA VAL A 117 0.97 -11.25 -1.08
C VAL A 117 1.70 -10.33 -0.13
N THR A 118 1.53 -10.55 1.18
CA THR A 118 2.28 -9.84 2.21
C THR A 118 3.15 -10.83 2.97
N TYR A 119 4.43 -10.49 3.10
CA TYR A 119 5.42 -11.22 3.87
C TYR A 119 5.85 -10.40 5.07
N LYS A 120 6.21 -11.06 6.16
CA LYS A 120 6.73 -10.40 7.36
C LYS A 120 7.80 -11.24 8.02
N GLY A 121 8.82 -10.59 8.57
CA GLY A 121 9.94 -11.28 9.21
C GLY A 121 10.74 -10.35 10.11
N GLU A 122 11.46 -10.95 11.05
CA GLU A 122 12.45 -10.27 11.90
C GLU A 122 13.74 -10.11 11.08
N THR A 123 13.77 -9.07 10.26
CA THR A 123 14.86 -8.80 9.32
C THR A 123 15.03 -7.29 9.12
N GLY A 124 16.26 -6.86 8.86
CA GLY A 124 16.60 -5.46 8.71
C GLY A 124 16.05 -4.86 7.43
N PHE A 125 15.42 -3.70 7.53
CA PHE A 125 14.77 -3.00 6.43
C PHE A 125 15.69 -2.77 5.24
N ALA A 126 16.92 -2.30 5.50
CA ALA A 126 17.93 -2.04 4.47
C ALA A 126 18.40 -3.33 3.77
N GLU A 127 18.50 -4.45 4.49
CA GLU A 127 18.91 -5.74 3.93
C GLU A 127 17.85 -6.27 2.96
N VAL A 128 16.58 -6.13 3.32
CA VAL A 128 15.45 -6.53 2.47
C VAL A 128 15.39 -5.68 1.20
N ILE A 129 15.58 -4.36 1.30
CA ILE A 129 15.66 -3.47 0.12
C ILE A 129 16.79 -3.92 -0.82
N ALA A 130 18.00 -4.13 -0.28
CA ALA A 130 19.17 -4.54 -1.04
C ALA A 130 18.98 -5.92 -1.70
N PHE A 131 18.33 -6.85 -1.00
CA PHE A 131 17.97 -8.17 -1.54
C PHE A 131 17.06 -8.04 -2.76
N TYR A 132 15.93 -7.34 -2.65
CA TYR A 132 14.99 -7.23 -3.77
C TYR A 132 15.61 -6.46 -4.94
N ALA A 133 16.37 -5.40 -4.69
CA ALA A 133 17.05 -4.67 -5.75
C ALA A 133 18.00 -5.58 -6.56
N ARG A 134 18.79 -6.43 -5.88
CA ARG A 134 19.71 -7.38 -6.52
C ARG A 134 18.96 -8.50 -7.24
N GLU A 135 18.06 -9.19 -6.54
CA GLU A 135 17.42 -10.39 -7.08
C GLU A 135 16.51 -10.10 -8.27
N MET A 136 15.81 -8.97 -8.24
CA MET A 136 14.98 -8.51 -9.35
C MET A 136 15.82 -8.10 -10.55
N ALA A 137 16.93 -7.39 -10.33
CA ALA A 137 17.88 -7.04 -11.39
C ALA A 137 18.49 -8.29 -12.05
N THR A 138 18.92 -9.29 -11.27
CA THR A 138 19.41 -10.59 -11.78
C THR A 138 18.38 -11.31 -12.66
N ARG A 139 17.09 -11.10 -12.39
CA ARG A 139 15.97 -11.66 -13.17
C ARG A 139 15.59 -10.82 -14.39
N GLY A 140 16.27 -9.70 -14.62
CA GLY A 140 16.05 -8.80 -15.75
C GLY A 140 14.89 -7.83 -15.56
N PHE A 141 14.46 -7.57 -14.32
CA PHE A 141 13.52 -6.49 -14.06
C PHE A 141 14.23 -5.13 -14.03
N THR A 142 13.58 -4.12 -14.60
CA THR A 142 13.98 -2.72 -14.42
C THR A 142 13.28 -2.16 -13.20
N LYS A 143 14.02 -1.46 -12.32
CA LYS A 143 13.51 -0.86 -11.08
C LYS A 143 13.17 0.62 -11.28
N GLU A 144 12.01 1.02 -10.78
CA GLU A 144 11.61 2.40 -10.56
C GLU A 144 11.27 2.58 -9.07
N VAL A 145 11.83 3.60 -8.41
CA VAL A 145 11.50 3.93 -7.02
C VAL A 145 10.45 5.04 -7.03
N THR A 146 9.25 4.76 -6.52
CA THR A 146 8.11 5.68 -6.58
C THR A 146 7.90 6.45 -5.27
N ALA A 147 8.38 5.91 -4.15
CA ALA A 147 8.43 6.59 -2.86
C ALA A 147 9.57 6.02 -2.01
N ALA A 148 10.26 6.85 -1.23
CA ALA A 148 11.31 6.40 -0.31
C ALA A 148 11.38 7.26 0.94
N SER A 149 11.54 6.61 2.09
CA SER A 149 11.68 7.21 3.42
C SER A 149 12.46 6.26 4.34
N PRO A 150 12.92 6.70 5.52
CA PRO A 150 13.64 5.82 6.45
C PRO A 150 12.84 4.61 6.98
N THR A 151 11.51 4.60 6.80
CA THR A 151 10.62 3.55 7.32
C THR A 151 9.75 2.90 6.25
N GLU A 152 9.77 3.39 5.01
CA GLU A 152 8.92 2.88 3.93
C GLU A 152 9.56 3.18 2.57
N GLU A 153 9.61 2.17 1.69
CA GLU A 153 9.98 2.33 0.29
C GLU A 153 8.96 1.63 -0.61
N THR A 154 8.62 2.26 -1.73
CA THR A 154 7.78 1.65 -2.77
C THR A 154 8.54 1.61 -4.09
N HIS A 155 8.57 0.42 -4.68
CA HIS A 155 9.26 0.11 -5.93
C HIS A 155 8.28 -0.45 -6.95
N VAL A 156 8.49 -0.11 -8.20
CA VAL A 156 7.85 -0.76 -9.34
C VAL A 156 8.93 -1.47 -10.14
N TYR A 157 8.71 -2.76 -10.41
CA TYR A 157 9.58 -3.60 -11.22
C TYR A 157 8.86 -4.01 -12.50
N ALA A 158 9.52 -3.84 -13.65
CA ALA A 158 8.95 -4.20 -14.95
C ALA A 158 9.87 -5.13 -15.76
N LYS A 159 9.29 -6.16 -16.39
CA LYS A 159 9.95 -7.09 -17.31
C LYS A 159 8.94 -7.63 -18.34
N GLY A 160 9.09 -7.23 -19.61
CA GLY A 160 8.13 -7.60 -20.65
C GLY A 160 6.71 -7.13 -20.26
N ASN A 161 5.76 -8.07 -20.21
CA ASN A 161 4.38 -7.79 -19.79
C ASN A 161 4.16 -7.94 -18.27
N SER A 162 5.19 -8.30 -17.50
CA SER A 162 5.10 -8.41 -16.05
C SER A 162 5.45 -7.07 -15.41
N ARG A 163 4.54 -6.56 -14.56
CA ARG A 163 4.75 -5.37 -13.76
C ARG A 163 4.34 -5.67 -12.32
N ILE A 164 5.23 -5.39 -11.38
CA ILE A 164 5.06 -5.74 -9.97
C ILE A 164 5.33 -4.50 -9.12
N ALA A 165 4.44 -4.20 -8.18
CA ALA A 165 4.69 -3.23 -7.12
C ALA A 165 5.19 -3.95 -5.87
N LEU A 166 6.30 -3.46 -5.29
CA LEU A 166 6.82 -3.87 -4.00
C LEU A 166 6.72 -2.68 -3.05
N LYS A 167 6.00 -2.84 -1.95
CA LYS A 167 6.00 -1.89 -0.83
C LYS A 167 6.69 -2.54 0.36
N LEU A 168 7.72 -1.88 0.88
CA LEU A 168 8.50 -2.33 2.02
C LEU A 168 8.24 -1.38 3.18
N VAL A 169 7.95 -1.92 4.36
CA VAL A 169 7.67 -1.13 5.57
C VAL A 169 8.53 -1.63 6.72
N LYS A 170 9.29 -0.72 7.32
CA LYS A 170 9.98 -0.93 8.59
C LYS A 170 8.96 -0.84 9.71
N THR A 171 8.89 -1.89 10.52
CA THR A 171 8.09 -1.94 11.74
C THR A 171 8.94 -2.44 12.90
N ALA A 172 8.38 -2.46 14.10
CA ALA A 172 9.08 -2.93 15.28
C ALA A 172 8.13 -3.74 16.15
N ARG A 173 8.66 -4.79 16.76
CA ARG A 173 7.92 -5.62 17.72
C ARG A 173 8.83 -5.99 18.87
N LEU A 174 8.40 -5.65 20.10
CA LEU A 174 9.19 -5.90 21.32
C LEU A 174 10.62 -5.34 21.24
N GLY A 175 10.80 -4.21 20.54
CA GLY A 175 12.12 -3.60 20.32
C GLY A 175 12.95 -4.23 19.20
N MET A 176 12.49 -5.33 18.59
CA MET A 176 13.14 -5.96 17.44
C MET A 176 12.65 -5.33 16.14
N GLU A 177 13.57 -5.08 15.22
CA GLU A 177 13.26 -4.58 13.89
C GLU A 177 12.56 -5.67 13.07
N MET A 178 11.46 -5.28 12.46
CA MET A 178 10.65 -6.13 11.61
C MET A 178 10.56 -5.46 10.25
N THR A 179 10.52 -6.25 9.20
CA THR A 179 10.18 -5.75 7.87
C THR A 179 8.94 -6.46 7.36
N GLU A 180 8.05 -5.67 6.78
CA GLU A 180 6.89 -6.15 6.04
C GLU A 180 7.10 -5.84 4.57
N VAL A 181 6.83 -6.82 3.70
CA VAL A 181 6.96 -6.69 2.25
C VAL A 181 5.66 -7.07 1.61
N GLU A 182 5.07 -6.12 0.91
CA GLU A 182 3.86 -6.28 0.16
C GLU A 182 4.22 -6.35 -1.33
N VAL A 183 3.78 -7.42 -2.00
CA VAL A 183 4.05 -7.69 -3.42
C VAL A 183 2.73 -7.78 -4.17
N ARG A 184 2.58 -6.97 -5.21
CA ARG A 184 1.34 -6.87 -6.00
C ARG A 184 1.62 -6.97 -7.49
N GLU A 185 0.87 -7.80 -8.20
CA GLU A 185 0.81 -7.77 -9.66
C GLU A 185 0.04 -6.50 -10.12
N LEU A 186 0.56 -5.81 -11.14
CA LEU A 186 0.00 -4.56 -11.70
C LEU A 186 -0.63 -4.75 -13.08
#